data_AF-A0A959BZ44-F1
#
_entry.id   AF-A0A959BZ44-F1
#
_cell.length_a   1.000
_cell.length_b   1.000
_cell.length_c   1.000
_cell.angle_alpha   90.00
_cell.angle_beta   90.00
_cell.angle_gamma   90.00
#
_symmetry.space_group_name_H-M   'P 1'
#
loop_
_entity.id
_entity.type
_entity.pdbx_description
1 polymer ?
#
loop_
_entity_poly.entity_id
_entity_poly.type
_entity_poly.pdbx_seq_one_letter_code
_entity_poly.pdbx_strand_id
1 'polypeptide(L)'
;MKSLKEIVYIVTKNKLKAIELLDTSKRSRVSAFYEKLANNELETDEDALQYFFPGAADKTPYRKLKASLRKKLINSLFFLDLKQPSYNDRQRAYYECHKEWGAAKILLGKNAWDACVEICERILKYALKYEFTEMALDLLRILRLHYSTRVGNLKRFEEYKQAHQLYEAMFIAENKAEQYYCELVIPYVNNRSTKEGQQLLALEYYSALRPLMEKYDSYRLHLYGSMIRLMTYTIVNDYRNALSVCDDVIAFFEAKPYDAHTPLLAAYYQKLVSYTQLREFPQGKLAAQKCLGLVEEGAVNWFRYYELYFILAMFTGQYQDAYEIYCGVSAHPRFAYLPSNDREIWAIYEAYQHYLADIGRIRPAKQEKRFSKFRLGRFLNQTPIFSKDKRGMNVAILAIQALFLIQQKKYNRAIDRLEAIEKYCNRYLHKNDTIRSYYFIKMLLAIPQANFHRQGVVRHAAAYLEKLQSVPLESAQQSAKIEIVPYERLWEFALDSLEEKVYTGRNTPRFTPP
;
A
#
# COMPACT_ATOMS: atom_id res chain seq x y z
N MET A 1 3.57 18.99 16.03
CA MET A 1 2.58 18.01 16.53
C MET A 1 2.76 16.58 15.97
N LYS A 2 2.85 16.40 14.64
CA LYS A 2 2.81 15.10 13.94
C LYS A 2 3.63 13.96 14.57
N SER A 3 4.94 14.14 14.78
CA SER A 3 5.80 13.09 15.36
C SER A 3 5.42 12.68 16.79
N LEU A 4 4.77 13.57 17.55
CA LEU A 4 4.31 13.25 18.89
C LEU A 4 3.04 12.38 18.83
N LYS A 5 2.14 12.65 17.90
CA LYS A 5 0.95 11.82 17.63
C LYS A 5 1.32 10.40 17.23
N GLU A 6 2.36 10.23 16.40
CA GLU A 6 2.88 8.92 16.00
C GLU A 6 3.32 8.09 17.22
N ILE A 7 4.06 8.68 18.16
CA ILE A 7 4.49 7.99 19.37
C ILE A 7 3.28 7.66 20.28
N VAL A 8 2.32 8.56 20.40
CA VAL A 8 1.08 8.34 21.17
C VAL A 8 0.28 7.15 20.62
N TYR A 9 0.25 6.98 19.30
CA TYR A 9 -0.42 5.84 18.65
C TYR A 9 0.23 4.51 19.02
N ILE A 10 1.56 4.45 19.11
CA ILE A 10 2.31 3.24 19.49
C ILE A 10 2.13 2.94 20.98
N VAL A 11 2.21 3.98 21.82
CA VAL A 11 2.16 3.91 23.28
C VAL A 11 0.72 4.11 23.76
N THR A 12 -0.13 3.10 23.54
CA THR A 12 -1.56 3.15 23.88
C THR A 12 -1.82 3.18 25.40
N LYS A 13 -3.03 3.61 25.80
CA LYS A 13 -3.43 3.78 27.21
C LYS A 13 -3.30 2.49 28.04
N ASN A 14 -3.57 1.34 27.43
CA ASN A 14 -3.41 0.03 28.08
C ASN A 14 -1.93 -0.30 28.33
N LYS A 15 -1.03 0.13 27.43
CA LYS A 15 0.40 -0.07 27.58
C LYS A 15 1.02 0.86 28.63
N LEU A 16 0.46 2.05 28.83
CA LEU A 16 0.93 3.01 29.85
C LEU A 16 0.50 2.67 31.28
N LYS A 17 -0.68 2.05 31.46
CA LYS A 17 -1.15 1.61 32.78
C LYS A 17 -0.24 0.56 33.43
N ALA A 18 0.48 -0.23 32.61
CA ALA A 18 1.41 -1.24 33.09
C ALA A 18 2.75 -0.66 33.60
N ILE A 19 3.01 0.64 33.39
CA ILE A 19 4.37 1.20 33.53
C ILE A 19 4.47 2.25 34.68
N GLU A 20 3.40 2.52 35.44
CA GLU A 20 3.35 3.53 36.54
C GLU A 20 3.86 4.96 36.19
N LEU A 21 4.31 5.21 34.97
CA LEU A 21 5.03 6.43 34.55
C LEU A 21 4.10 7.62 34.25
N LEU A 22 2.81 7.31 34.08
CA LEU A 22 1.70 8.24 34.18
C LEU A 22 0.92 7.87 35.44
N ASP A 23 1.30 8.47 36.57
CA ASP A 23 0.51 8.43 37.78
C ASP A 23 -0.90 8.98 37.47
N THR A 24 -1.84 8.10 37.12
CA THR A 24 -3.21 8.48 36.78
C THR A 24 -3.99 8.99 37.99
N SER A 25 -3.43 8.83 39.21
CA SER A 25 -4.02 9.35 40.44
C SER A 25 -3.89 10.87 40.56
N LYS A 26 -2.90 11.49 39.88
CA LYS A 26 -2.75 12.95 39.75
C LYS A 26 -2.93 13.38 38.31
N ARG A 27 -4.02 14.11 38.00
CA ARG A 27 -4.30 14.72 36.68
C ARG A 27 -3.25 15.79 36.30
N SER A 28 -2.04 15.36 35.96
CA SER A 28 -0.99 16.26 35.47
C SER A 28 -1.32 16.76 34.06
N ARG A 29 -0.87 17.98 33.72
CA ARG A 29 -1.02 18.53 32.36
C ARG A 29 -0.40 17.62 31.29
N VAL A 30 0.62 16.82 31.64
CA VAL A 30 1.24 15.83 30.74
C VAL A 30 0.27 14.68 30.43
N SER A 31 -0.43 14.16 31.44
CA SER A 31 -1.45 13.12 31.25
C SER A 31 -2.63 13.65 30.42
N ALA A 32 -3.10 14.85 30.72
CA ALA A 32 -4.16 15.49 29.94
C ALA A 32 -3.73 15.70 28.47
N PHE A 33 -2.47 16.07 28.22
CA PHE A 33 -1.96 16.24 26.87
C PHE A 33 -1.89 14.91 26.11
N TYR A 34 -1.45 13.84 26.78
CA TYR A 34 -1.50 12.50 26.22
C TYR A 34 -2.93 12.09 25.82
N GLU A 35 -3.89 12.20 26.75
CA GLU A 35 -5.27 11.76 26.51
C GLU A 35 -5.91 12.50 25.36
N LYS A 36 -5.71 13.82 25.28
CA LYS A 36 -6.21 14.62 24.17
C LYS A 36 -5.62 14.23 22.82
N LEU A 37 -4.32 13.92 22.77
CA LEU A 37 -3.70 13.43 21.53
C LEU A 37 -4.20 12.04 21.16
N ALA A 38 -4.35 11.15 22.14
CA ALA A 38 -4.86 9.79 21.92
C ALA A 38 -6.32 9.79 21.40
N ASN A 39 -7.11 10.78 21.82
CA ASN A 39 -8.49 10.98 21.38
C ASN A 39 -8.62 11.83 20.10
N ASN A 40 -7.50 12.24 19.47
CA ASN A 40 -7.48 13.15 18.32
C ASN A 40 -8.20 14.51 18.57
N GLU A 41 -8.12 15.03 19.80
CA GLU A 41 -8.74 16.31 20.18
C GLU A 41 -7.82 17.53 19.94
N LEU A 42 -6.55 17.31 19.62
CA LEU A 42 -5.56 18.36 19.34
C LEU A 42 -4.84 18.05 18.03
N GLU A 43 -4.96 18.93 17.03
CA GLU A 43 -4.37 18.73 15.71
C GLU A 43 -3.04 19.43 15.53
N THR A 44 -2.95 20.68 15.99
CA THR A 44 -1.79 21.56 15.79
C THR A 44 -1.09 21.89 17.11
N ASP A 45 0.12 22.45 17.00
CA ASP A 45 0.84 22.92 18.17
C ASP A 45 0.15 24.17 18.76
N GLU A 46 -0.53 24.95 17.92
CA GLU A 46 -1.36 26.10 18.26
C GLU A 46 -2.61 25.70 19.06
N ASP A 47 -3.32 24.64 18.66
CA ASP A 47 -4.48 24.12 19.41
C ASP A 47 -4.09 23.72 20.82
N ALA A 48 -2.96 23.02 20.93
CA ALA A 48 -2.43 22.57 22.21
C ALA A 48 -1.94 23.73 23.08
N LEU A 49 -1.32 24.76 22.48
CA LEU A 49 -0.93 25.98 23.19
C LEU A 49 -2.17 26.69 23.76
N GLN A 50 -3.18 26.91 22.92
CA GLN A 50 -4.41 27.59 23.34
C GLN A 50 -5.15 26.82 24.42
N TYR A 51 -5.17 25.48 24.35
CA TYR A 51 -5.83 24.65 25.35
C TYR A 51 -5.11 24.66 26.71
N PHE A 52 -3.78 24.48 26.73
CA PHE A 52 -3.03 24.35 27.99
C PHE A 52 -2.59 25.68 28.59
N PHE A 53 -2.46 26.73 27.77
CA PHE A 53 -1.94 28.04 28.13
C PHE A 53 -2.69 29.16 27.38
N PRO A 54 -4.00 29.33 27.62
CA PRO A 54 -4.79 30.35 26.93
C PRO A 54 -4.25 31.75 27.23
N GLY A 55 -4.09 32.58 26.20
CA GLY A 55 -3.61 33.96 26.34
C GLY A 55 -2.13 34.10 26.72
N ALA A 56 -1.33 33.02 26.64
CA ALA A 56 0.09 33.09 26.95
C ALA A 56 0.87 33.91 25.92
N ALA A 57 1.55 34.96 26.38
CA ALA A 57 2.46 35.76 25.56
C ALA A 57 3.75 35.00 25.17
N ASP A 58 4.15 34.02 26.00
CA ASP A 58 5.33 33.18 25.78
C ASP A 58 4.95 31.70 25.55
N LYS A 59 5.55 31.10 24.52
CA LYS A 59 5.37 29.68 24.16
C LYS A 59 6.28 28.73 24.97
N THR A 60 7.19 29.23 25.80
CA THR A 60 8.12 28.41 26.59
C THR A 60 7.44 27.38 27.50
N PRO A 61 6.37 27.71 28.26
CA PRO A 61 5.66 26.74 29.09
C PRO A 61 5.10 25.56 28.28
N TYR A 62 4.56 25.85 27.10
CA TYR A 62 4.08 24.83 26.17
C TYR A 62 5.23 23.97 25.62
N ARG A 63 6.35 24.57 25.21
CA ARG A 63 7.54 23.81 24.76
C ARG A 63 8.04 22.85 25.83
N LYS A 64 8.07 23.28 27.10
CA LYS A 64 8.42 22.42 28.25
C LYS A 64 7.42 21.28 28.45
N LEU A 65 6.11 21.57 28.38
CA LEU A 65 5.06 20.55 28.48
C LEU A 65 5.20 19.48 27.38
N LYS A 66 5.39 19.91 26.13
CA LYS A 66 5.59 19.03 24.96
C LYS A 66 6.85 18.19 25.09
N ALA A 67 7.97 18.79 25.50
CA ALA A 67 9.22 18.07 25.73
C ALA A 67 9.08 17.02 26.85
N SER A 68 8.37 17.36 27.92
CA SER A 68 8.11 16.45 29.03
C SER A 68 7.27 15.25 28.59
N LEU A 69 6.18 15.47 27.86
CA LEU A 69 5.37 14.38 27.29
C LEU A 69 6.21 13.50 26.36
N ARG A 70 6.96 14.10 25.44
CA ARG A 70 7.84 13.35 24.52
C ARG A 70 8.84 12.48 25.27
N LYS A 71 9.52 13.02 26.28
CA LYS A 71 10.48 12.28 27.12
C LYS A 71 9.82 11.08 27.80
N LYS A 72 8.65 11.29 28.42
CA LYS A 72 7.91 10.20 29.08
C LYS A 72 7.50 9.11 28.10
N LEU A 73 7.00 9.48 26.92
CA LEU A 73 6.59 8.52 25.89
C LEU A 73 7.77 7.70 25.35
N ILE A 74 8.91 8.34 25.07
CA ILE A 74 10.12 7.63 24.62
C ILE A 74 10.58 6.64 25.69
N ASN A 75 10.62 7.06 26.96
CA ASN A 75 10.99 6.16 28.06
C ASN A 75 10.03 4.97 28.17
N SER A 76 8.74 5.18 27.89
CA SER A 76 7.72 4.14 27.95
C SER A 76 7.90 3.06 26.88
N LEU A 77 8.60 3.35 25.78
CA LEU A 77 8.86 2.36 24.71
C LEU A 77 9.62 1.12 25.21
N PHE A 78 10.50 1.28 26.20
CA PHE A 78 11.30 0.19 26.77
C PHE A 78 10.49 -0.77 27.66
N PHE A 79 9.25 -0.42 27.98
CA PHE A 79 8.36 -1.21 28.84
C PHE A 79 7.12 -1.71 28.11
N LEU A 80 7.05 -1.55 26.79
CA LEU A 80 5.94 -2.10 26.01
C LEU A 80 5.93 -3.63 26.14
N ASP A 81 4.73 -4.21 26.27
CA ASP A 81 4.55 -5.66 26.19
C ASP A 81 4.76 -6.12 24.74
N LEU A 82 5.83 -6.90 24.55
CA LEU A 82 6.26 -7.45 23.26
C LEU A 82 5.64 -8.83 22.98
N LYS A 83 4.83 -9.38 23.89
CA LYS A 83 4.14 -10.68 23.71
C LYS A 83 2.76 -10.54 23.04
N GLN A 84 2.60 -9.59 22.14
CA GLN A 84 1.33 -9.43 21.43
C GLN A 84 1.11 -10.57 20.42
N PRO A 85 -0.11 -11.13 20.33
CA PRO A 85 -0.44 -12.19 19.37
C PRO A 85 -0.19 -11.82 17.91
N SER A 86 -0.19 -10.52 17.58
CA SER A 86 0.05 -10.01 16.24
C SER A 86 1.52 -10.00 15.81
N TYR A 87 2.47 -10.22 16.74
CA TYR A 87 3.89 -10.27 16.41
C TYR A 87 4.36 -11.70 16.14
N ASN A 88 5.01 -11.89 14.98
CA ASN A 88 5.71 -13.13 14.70
C ASN A 88 6.99 -13.28 15.52
N ASP A 89 7.57 -14.47 15.54
CA ASP A 89 8.75 -14.80 16.35
C ASP A 89 9.94 -13.89 16.08
N ARG A 90 10.17 -13.55 14.80
CA ARG A 90 11.26 -12.66 14.40
C ARG A 90 11.03 -11.23 14.89
N GLN A 91 9.80 -10.71 14.82
CA GLN A 91 9.44 -9.37 15.32
C GLN A 91 9.57 -9.30 16.85
N ARG A 92 9.09 -10.32 17.57
CA ARG A 92 9.26 -10.41 19.03
C ARG A 92 10.73 -10.39 19.41
N ALA A 93 11.54 -11.23 18.75
CA ALA A 93 12.98 -11.26 18.97
C ALA A 93 13.66 -9.93 18.61
N TYR A 94 13.23 -9.25 17.54
CA TYR A 94 13.76 -7.95 17.16
C TYR A 94 13.60 -6.95 18.31
N TYR A 95 12.39 -6.75 18.83
CA TYR A 95 12.17 -5.76 19.88
C TYR A 95 12.87 -6.12 21.21
N GLU A 96 12.83 -7.39 21.62
CA GLU A 96 13.50 -7.84 22.85
C GLU A 96 15.02 -7.66 22.76
N CYS A 97 15.63 -8.10 21.65
CA CYS A 97 17.07 -7.97 21.47
C CYS A 97 17.51 -6.49 21.41
N HIS A 98 16.73 -5.58 20.83
CA HIS A 98 17.08 -4.15 20.81
C HIS A 98 17.05 -3.53 22.20
N LYS A 99 16.07 -3.91 23.03
CA LYS A 99 15.98 -3.46 24.43
C LYS A 99 17.21 -3.91 25.22
N GLU A 100 17.56 -5.18 25.10
CA GLU A 100 18.70 -5.76 25.80
C GLU A 100 20.05 -5.27 25.26
N TRP A 101 20.16 -5.04 23.96
CA TRP A 101 21.35 -4.45 23.35
C TRP A 101 21.59 -3.03 23.88
N GLY A 102 20.54 -2.22 24.02
CA GLY A 102 20.62 -0.92 24.68
C GLY A 102 21.10 -1.03 26.13
N ALA A 103 20.59 -1.99 26.91
CA ALA A 103 21.04 -2.25 28.28
C ALA A 103 22.51 -2.67 28.34
N ALA A 104 22.95 -3.57 27.45
CA ALA A 104 24.34 -4.00 27.35
C ALA A 104 25.28 -2.82 27.06
N LYS A 105 24.90 -1.90 26.16
CA LYS A 105 25.70 -0.70 25.86
C LYS A 105 25.82 0.23 27.05
N ILE A 106 24.76 0.38 27.85
CA ILE A 106 24.79 1.17 29.10
C ILE A 106 25.73 0.52 30.11
N LEU A 107 25.61 -0.80 30.34
CA LEU A 107 26.47 -1.55 31.25
C LEU A 107 27.94 -1.49 30.85
N LEU A 108 28.22 -1.64 29.55
CA LEU A 108 29.57 -1.49 28.99
C LEU A 108 30.14 -0.10 29.28
N GLY A 109 29.37 0.97 29.03
CA GLY A 109 29.78 2.34 29.33
C GLY A 109 29.96 2.64 30.82
N LYS A 110 29.37 1.82 31.70
CA LYS A 110 29.53 1.87 33.16
C LYS A 110 30.59 0.89 33.68
N ASN A 111 31.35 0.24 32.81
CA ASN A 111 32.35 -0.78 33.13
C ASN A 111 31.80 -2.03 33.88
N ALA A 112 30.50 -2.30 33.80
CA ALA A 112 29.89 -3.52 34.31
C ALA A 112 30.04 -4.67 33.29
N TRP A 113 31.26 -5.17 33.14
CA TRP A 113 31.62 -6.10 32.06
C TRP A 113 30.91 -7.45 32.14
N ASP A 114 30.88 -8.09 33.30
CA ASP A 114 30.31 -9.44 33.43
C ASP A 114 28.81 -9.45 33.07
N ALA A 115 28.05 -8.49 33.60
CA ALA A 115 26.64 -8.31 33.27
C ALA A 115 26.41 -7.96 31.79
N CYS A 116 27.30 -7.15 31.20
CA CYS A 116 27.25 -6.83 29.77
C CYS A 116 27.48 -8.08 28.90
N VAL A 117 28.49 -8.87 29.22
CA VAL A 117 28.87 -10.09 28.48
C VAL A 117 27.76 -11.14 28.58
N GLU A 118 27.18 -11.34 29.75
CA GLU A 118 26.05 -12.25 29.95
C GLU A 118 24.88 -11.91 29.01
N ILE A 119 24.51 -10.62 28.94
CA ILE A 119 23.49 -10.16 28.01
C ILE A 119 23.94 -10.39 26.57
N CYS A 120 25.15 -9.96 26.21
CA CYS A 120 25.67 -10.05 24.84
C CYS A 120 25.67 -11.49 24.31
N GLU A 121 26.15 -12.47 25.08
CA GLU A 121 26.16 -13.88 24.68
C GLU A 121 24.76 -14.44 24.52
N ARG A 122 23.81 -14.01 25.36
CA ARG A 122 22.40 -14.41 25.25
C ARG A 122 21.74 -13.86 23.99
N ILE A 123 21.85 -12.56 23.72
CA ILE A 123 21.21 -11.96 22.54
C ILE A 123 21.93 -12.25 21.23
N LEU A 124 23.23 -12.55 21.26
CA LEU A 124 23.97 -12.95 20.06
C LEU A 124 23.33 -14.19 19.41
N LYS A 125 22.90 -15.19 20.20
CA LYS A 125 22.22 -16.39 19.66
C LYS A 125 20.99 -16.04 18.83
N TYR A 126 20.20 -15.08 19.29
CA TYR A 126 19.01 -14.60 18.58
C TYR A 126 19.37 -13.71 17.39
N ALA A 127 20.36 -12.84 17.53
CA ALA A 127 20.85 -11.99 16.45
C ALA A 127 21.41 -12.81 15.28
N LEU A 128 22.13 -13.90 15.56
CA LEU A 128 22.58 -14.86 14.55
C LEU A 128 21.39 -15.63 13.95
N LYS A 129 20.50 -16.20 14.79
CA LYS A 129 19.33 -16.97 14.33
C LYS A 129 18.42 -16.18 13.39
N TYR A 130 18.11 -14.93 13.71
CA TYR A 130 17.15 -14.09 12.96
C TYR A 130 17.82 -13.10 11.99
N GLU A 131 19.14 -13.22 11.84
CA GLU A 131 19.96 -12.43 10.93
C GLU A 131 19.83 -10.91 11.18
N PHE A 132 20.01 -10.51 12.44
CA PHE A 132 20.15 -9.11 12.85
C PHE A 132 21.62 -8.69 12.70
N THR A 133 22.09 -8.58 11.46
CA THR A 133 23.51 -8.42 11.09
C THR A 133 24.23 -7.29 11.82
N GLU A 134 23.66 -6.09 11.87
CA GLU A 134 24.26 -4.93 12.56
C GLU A 134 24.45 -5.19 14.07
N MET A 135 23.44 -5.77 14.71
CA MET A 135 23.48 -6.10 16.12
C MET A 135 24.51 -7.20 16.37
N ALA A 136 24.51 -8.27 15.57
CA ALA A 136 25.49 -9.35 15.67
C ALA A 136 26.93 -8.80 15.55
N LEU A 137 27.18 -7.90 14.59
CA LEU A 137 28.48 -7.26 14.41
C LEU A 137 28.95 -6.52 15.68
N ASP A 138 28.11 -5.68 16.29
CA ASP A 138 28.49 -4.96 17.52
C ASP A 138 28.66 -5.89 18.73
N LEU A 139 27.81 -6.91 18.88
CA LEU A 139 27.93 -7.89 19.95
C LEU A 139 29.24 -8.69 19.84
N LEU A 140 29.57 -9.16 18.65
CA LEU A 140 30.83 -9.86 18.37
C LEU A 140 32.05 -8.97 18.66
N ARG A 141 31.97 -7.67 18.35
CA ARG A 141 33.00 -6.69 18.67
C ARG A 141 33.22 -6.56 20.18
N ILE A 142 32.12 -6.46 20.95
CA ILE A 142 32.16 -6.35 22.42
C ILE A 142 32.76 -7.62 23.04
N LEU A 143 32.28 -8.80 22.63
CA LEU A 143 32.74 -10.08 23.16
C LEU A 143 34.21 -10.32 22.83
N ARG A 144 34.64 -10.09 21.58
CA ARG A 144 36.05 -10.17 21.20
C ARG A 144 36.93 -9.28 22.06
N LEU A 145 36.51 -8.03 22.31
CA LEU A 145 37.25 -7.08 23.15
C LEU A 145 37.36 -7.55 24.60
N HIS A 146 36.29 -8.10 25.17
CA HIS A 146 36.29 -8.64 26.52
C HIS A 146 37.28 -9.81 26.65
N TYR A 147 37.20 -10.79 25.75
CA TYR A 147 38.06 -11.97 25.82
C TYR A 147 39.53 -11.68 25.51
N SER A 148 39.86 -10.61 24.77
CA SER A 148 41.25 -10.19 24.58
C SER A 148 41.82 -9.35 25.71
N THR A 149 41.06 -8.39 26.25
CA THR A 149 41.61 -7.36 27.17
C THR A 149 41.34 -7.61 28.64
N ARG A 150 40.35 -8.46 28.98
CA ARG A 150 39.95 -8.70 30.37
C ARG A 150 40.23 -10.14 30.81
N VAL A 151 39.85 -11.12 29.97
CA VAL A 151 39.96 -12.54 30.31
C VAL A 151 41.28 -13.15 29.82
N GLY A 152 41.78 -12.73 28.65
CA GLY A 152 42.95 -13.35 28.02
C GLY A 152 42.66 -14.73 27.42
N ASN A 153 41.42 -14.98 26.96
CA ASN A 153 41.03 -16.25 26.35
C ASN A 153 41.22 -16.20 24.83
N LEU A 154 42.38 -16.68 24.35
CA LEU A 154 42.74 -16.66 22.93
C LEU A 154 41.76 -17.43 22.05
N LYS A 155 41.26 -18.58 22.52
CA LYS A 155 40.32 -19.41 21.76
C LYS A 155 39.02 -18.64 21.48
N ARG A 156 38.38 -18.12 22.54
CA ARG A 156 37.14 -17.32 22.42
C ARG A 156 37.38 -16.04 21.62
N PHE A 157 38.52 -15.39 21.79
CA PHE A 157 38.89 -14.22 20.99
C PHE A 157 38.92 -14.53 19.49
N GLU A 158 39.61 -15.60 19.07
CA GLU A 158 39.69 -15.96 17.65
C GLU A 158 38.34 -16.39 17.08
N GLU A 159 37.53 -17.13 17.85
CA GLU A 159 36.14 -17.48 17.48
C GLU A 159 35.32 -16.22 17.15
N TYR A 160 35.27 -15.25 18.08
CA TYR A 160 34.51 -14.02 17.85
C TYR A 160 35.14 -13.10 16.80
N LYS A 161 36.47 -13.14 16.62
CA LYS A 161 37.17 -12.39 15.57
C LYS A 161 36.81 -12.87 14.18
N GLN A 162 36.81 -14.18 13.95
CA GLN A 162 36.43 -14.76 12.67
C GLN A 162 34.95 -14.47 12.35
N ALA A 163 34.06 -14.66 13.33
CA ALA A 163 32.65 -14.32 13.19
C ALA A 163 32.44 -12.83 12.89
N HIS A 164 33.16 -11.94 13.57
CA HIS A 164 33.09 -10.50 13.31
C HIS A 164 33.52 -10.15 11.88
N GLN A 165 34.61 -10.72 11.38
CA GLN A 165 35.09 -10.47 10.02
C GLN A 165 34.07 -10.91 8.96
N LEU A 166 33.42 -12.07 9.18
CA LEU A 166 32.33 -12.54 8.32
C LEU A 166 31.15 -11.56 8.33
N TYR A 167 30.67 -11.17 9.52
CA TYR A 167 29.52 -10.27 9.66
C TYR A 167 29.82 -8.85 9.17
N GLU A 168 31.06 -8.38 9.27
CA GLU A 168 31.49 -7.09 8.73
C GLU A 168 31.40 -7.08 7.20
N ALA A 169 31.93 -8.11 6.53
CA ALA A 169 31.86 -8.23 5.09
C ALA A 169 30.40 -8.38 4.59
N MET A 170 29.58 -9.12 5.33
CA MET A 170 28.14 -9.27 5.05
C MET A 170 27.39 -7.95 5.26
N PHE A 171 27.67 -7.21 6.33
CA PHE A 171 27.07 -5.89 6.59
C PHE A 171 27.38 -4.89 5.48
N ILE A 172 28.62 -4.89 4.96
CA ILE A 172 28.99 -4.05 3.81
C ILE A 172 28.15 -4.41 2.57
N ALA A 173 27.97 -5.71 2.30
CA ALA A 173 27.14 -6.17 1.18
C ALA A 173 25.65 -5.77 1.34
N GLU A 174 25.09 -5.92 2.55
CA GLU A 174 23.72 -5.50 2.86
C GLU A 174 23.52 -4.00 2.65
N ASN A 175 24.42 -3.15 3.14
CA ASN A 175 24.33 -1.71 2.98
C ASN A 175 24.44 -1.30 1.51
N LYS A 176 25.31 -1.96 0.73
CA LYS A 176 25.41 -1.72 -0.71
C LYS A 176 24.08 -2.01 -1.41
N ALA A 177 23.43 -3.11 -1.07
CA ALA A 177 22.12 -3.46 -1.63
C ALA A 177 21.03 -2.46 -1.23
N GLU A 178 20.99 -2.05 0.04
CA GLU A 178 20.03 -1.05 0.53
C GLU A 178 20.25 0.31 -0.15
N GLN A 179 21.49 0.75 -0.31
CA GLN A 179 21.83 2.01 -0.99
C GLN A 179 21.32 1.99 -2.43
N TYR A 180 21.65 0.94 -3.19
CA TYR A 180 21.20 0.77 -4.58
C TYR A 180 19.69 0.77 -4.70
N TYR A 181 18.98 0.10 -3.78
CA TYR A 181 17.53 0.13 -3.74
C TYR A 181 16.99 1.54 -3.47
N CYS A 182 17.56 2.25 -2.50
CA CYS A 182 17.17 3.63 -2.20
C CYS A 182 17.32 4.55 -3.42
N GLU A 183 18.44 4.46 -4.12
CA GLU A 183 18.73 5.26 -5.32
C GLU A 183 17.73 4.99 -6.45
N LEU A 184 17.31 3.73 -6.63
CA LEU A 184 16.28 3.35 -7.61
C LEU A 184 14.87 3.79 -7.22
N VAL A 185 14.56 3.88 -5.92
CA VAL A 185 13.21 4.23 -5.43
C VAL A 185 12.99 5.74 -5.31
N ILE A 186 14.02 6.53 -4.97
CA ILE A 186 13.95 8.01 -4.87
C ILE A 186 13.16 8.65 -6.03
N PRO A 187 13.41 8.29 -7.30
CA PRO A 187 12.71 8.88 -8.44
C PRO A 187 11.19 8.70 -8.40
N TYR A 188 10.69 7.64 -7.74
CA TYR A 188 9.29 7.25 -7.67
C TYR A 188 8.54 7.77 -6.43
N VAL A 189 9.26 8.27 -5.42
CA VAL A 189 8.65 8.74 -4.15
C VAL A 189 7.68 9.90 -4.39
N ASN A 190 8.06 10.85 -5.26
CA ASN A 190 7.29 12.09 -5.51
C ASN A 190 6.76 12.20 -6.94
N ASN A 191 7.13 11.30 -7.85
CA ASN A 191 6.69 11.34 -9.25
C ASN A 191 6.55 9.91 -9.79
N ARG A 192 5.37 9.57 -10.32
CA ARG A 192 5.07 8.23 -10.84
C ARG A 192 5.33 8.08 -12.34
N SER A 193 5.88 9.10 -13.01
CA SER A 193 6.22 8.99 -14.43
C SER A 193 7.39 8.04 -14.65
N THR A 194 7.30 7.20 -15.69
CA THR A 194 8.40 6.37 -16.19
C THR A 194 9.63 7.25 -16.46
N LYS A 195 10.80 6.81 -15.98
CA LYS A 195 12.05 7.54 -16.21
C LYS A 195 12.99 6.70 -17.05
N GLU A 196 13.43 7.28 -18.16
CA GLU A 196 14.43 6.70 -19.05
C GLU A 196 15.69 6.34 -18.25
N GLY A 197 16.31 5.20 -18.57
CA GLY A 197 17.55 4.73 -17.93
C GLY A 197 17.39 4.00 -16.59
N GLN A 198 16.22 4.04 -15.93
CA GLN A 198 16.06 3.35 -14.62
C GLN A 198 16.18 1.83 -14.70
N GLN A 199 15.73 1.21 -15.80
CA GLN A 199 15.89 -0.22 -15.99
C GLN A 199 17.37 -0.61 -16.13
N LEU A 200 18.15 0.15 -16.90
CA LEU A 200 19.58 -0.10 -17.10
C LEU A 200 20.34 0.02 -15.78
N LEU A 201 20.01 1.03 -14.97
CA LEU A 201 20.58 1.20 -13.64
C LEU A 201 20.22 0.03 -12.71
N ALA A 202 18.97 -0.45 -12.73
CA ALA A 202 18.56 -1.62 -11.96
C ALA A 202 19.31 -2.90 -12.37
N LEU A 203 19.55 -3.09 -13.68
CA LEU A 203 20.34 -4.20 -14.20
C LEU A 203 21.80 -4.13 -13.75
N GLU A 204 22.42 -2.94 -13.82
CA GLU A 204 23.77 -2.71 -13.34
C GLU A 204 23.91 -3.03 -11.84
N TYR A 205 23.00 -2.49 -11.03
CA TYR A 205 22.99 -2.71 -9.58
C TYR A 205 22.77 -4.17 -9.23
N TYR A 206 21.82 -4.85 -9.88
CA TYR A 206 21.60 -6.27 -9.65
C TYR A 206 22.82 -7.11 -10.06
N SER A 207 23.44 -6.82 -11.21
CA SER A 207 24.66 -7.50 -11.66
C SER A 207 25.80 -7.39 -10.64
N ALA A 208 25.98 -6.21 -10.04
CA ALA A 208 26.97 -5.98 -9.00
C ALA A 208 26.66 -6.69 -7.66
N LEU A 209 25.38 -6.96 -7.36
CA LEU A 209 24.95 -7.63 -6.13
C LEU A 209 24.87 -9.14 -6.25
N ARG A 210 24.61 -9.68 -7.44
CA ARG A 210 24.49 -11.12 -7.69
C ARG A 210 25.62 -11.96 -7.09
N PRO A 211 26.92 -11.68 -7.32
CA PRO A 211 27.99 -12.49 -6.72
C PRO A 211 28.03 -12.40 -5.19
N LEU A 212 27.54 -11.30 -4.59
CA LEU A 212 27.43 -11.17 -3.14
C LEU A 212 26.26 -12.01 -2.61
N MET A 213 25.14 -12.06 -3.34
CA MET A 213 23.98 -12.88 -2.99
C MET A 213 24.29 -14.38 -3.10
N GLU A 214 25.12 -14.79 -4.06
CA GLU A 214 25.63 -16.16 -4.18
C GLU A 214 26.59 -16.53 -3.04
N LYS A 215 27.29 -15.53 -2.48
CA LYS A 215 28.25 -15.72 -1.38
C LYS A 215 27.60 -15.72 0.01
N TYR A 216 26.58 -14.91 0.22
CA TYR A 216 25.97 -14.69 1.53
C TYR A 216 24.46 -14.90 1.50
N ASP A 217 23.97 -15.78 2.37
CA ASP A 217 22.53 -16.04 2.56
C ASP A 217 21.89 -15.03 3.53
N SER A 218 22.20 -13.74 3.42
CA SER A 218 21.65 -12.72 4.35
C SER A 218 20.22 -12.31 3.99
N TYR A 219 19.36 -12.18 5.01
CA TYR A 219 18.00 -11.65 4.91
C TYR A 219 17.95 -10.29 4.21
N ARG A 220 18.75 -9.30 4.62
CA ARG A 220 18.66 -7.93 4.07
C ARG A 220 19.25 -7.86 2.68
N LEU A 221 20.35 -8.58 2.42
CA LEU A 221 20.98 -8.64 1.11
C LEU A 221 20.02 -9.23 0.08
N HIS A 222 19.39 -10.37 0.40
CA HIS A 222 18.44 -11.01 -0.51
C HIS A 222 17.13 -10.24 -0.62
N LEU A 223 16.67 -9.55 0.44
CA LEU A 223 15.50 -8.67 0.36
C LEU A 223 15.71 -7.55 -0.66
N TYR A 224 16.75 -6.73 -0.48
CA TYR A 224 16.99 -5.59 -1.36
C TYR A 224 17.49 -6.01 -2.75
N GLY A 225 18.39 -6.99 -2.82
CA GLY A 225 18.87 -7.53 -4.10
C GLY A 225 17.73 -8.07 -4.96
N SER A 226 16.76 -8.76 -4.34
CA SER A 226 15.58 -9.26 -5.06
C SER A 226 14.59 -8.17 -5.44
N MET A 227 14.41 -7.13 -4.60
CA MET A 227 13.61 -5.96 -4.98
C MET A 227 14.21 -5.24 -6.18
N ILE A 228 15.52 -5.08 -6.24
CA ILE A 228 16.23 -4.49 -7.39
C ILE A 228 16.07 -5.39 -8.62
N ARG A 229 16.29 -6.70 -8.48
CA ARG A 229 16.06 -7.68 -9.56
C ARG A 229 14.65 -7.59 -10.11
N LEU A 230 13.64 -7.50 -9.24
CA LEU A 230 12.25 -7.37 -9.62
C LEU A 230 12.01 -6.08 -10.43
N MET A 231 12.61 -4.96 -10.02
CA MET A 231 12.50 -3.68 -10.74
C MET A 231 13.03 -3.76 -12.18
N THR A 232 14.01 -4.63 -12.47
CA THR A 232 14.52 -4.82 -13.85
C THR A 232 13.44 -5.26 -14.84
N TYR A 233 12.40 -5.94 -14.35
CA TYR A 233 11.28 -6.44 -15.13
C TYR A 233 10.03 -5.55 -15.00
N THR A 234 9.70 -5.11 -13.78
CA THR A 234 8.46 -4.34 -13.56
C THR A 234 8.50 -2.95 -14.18
N ILE A 235 9.68 -2.34 -14.35
CA ILE A 235 9.81 -1.02 -15.02
C ILE A 235 9.39 -1.08 -16.49
N VAL A 236 9.61 -2.23 -17.15
CA VAL A 236 9.24 -2.46 -18.54
C VAL A 236 8.00 -3.35 -18.68
N ASN A 237 7.26 -3.54 -17.58
CA ASN A 237 6.06 -4.35 -17.53
C ASN A 237 6.24 -5.83 -17.95
N ASP A 238 7.43 -6.40 -17.75
CA ASP A 238 7.68 -7.82 -17.97
C ASP A 238 7.20 -8.64 -16.76
N TYR A 239 5.88 -8.79 -16.67
CA TYR A 239 5.25 -9.43 -15.53
C TYR A 239 5.52 -10.93 -15.45
N ARG A 240 5.84 -11.60 -16.56
CA ARG A 240 6.17 -13.04 -16.57
C ARG A 240 7.50 -13.31 -15.90
N ASN A 241 8.55 -12.55 -16.27
CA ASN A 241 9.84 -12.70 -15.59
C ASN A 241 9.77 -12.18 -14.14
N ALA A 242 9.00 -11.12 -13.88
CA ALA A 242 8.74 -10.66 -12.51
C ALA A 242 8.15 -11.77 -11.61
N LEU A 243 7.22 -12.60 -12.13
CA LEU A 243 6.69 -13.75 -11.39
C LEU A 243 7.77 -14.77 -11.03
N SER A 244 8.69 -15.08 -11.95
CA SER A 244 9.82 -15.97 -11.67
C SER A 244 10.72 -15.42 -10.56
N VAL A 245 10.97 -14.10 -10.54
CA VAL A 245 11.70 -13.47 -9.42
C VAL A 245 10.95 -13.67 -8.11
N CYS A 246 9.62 -13.48 -8.10
CA CYS A 246 8.83 -13.68 -6.89
C CYS A 246 8.88 -15.13 -6.39
N ASP A 247 8.88 -16.11 -7.29
CA ASP A 247 8.99 -17.53 -6.93
C ASP A 247 10.34 -17.84 -6.27
N ASP A 248 11.44 -17.31 -6.82
CA ASP A 248 12.77 -17.46 -6.22
C ASP A 248 12.83 -16.82 -4.82
N VAL A 249 12.23 -15.64 -4.65
CA VAL A 249 12.17 -14.94 -3.35
C VAL A 249 11.38 -15.76 -2.34
N ILE A 250 10.23 -16.27 -2.74
CA ILE A 250 9.39 -17.10 -1.87
C ILE A 250 10.17 -18.35 -1.44
N ALA A 251 10.78 -19.06 -2.40
CA ALA A 251 11.57 -20.26 -2.10
C ALA A 251 12.73 -19.98 -1.14
N PHE A 252 13.48 -18.90 -1.35
CA PHE A 252 14.59 -18.51 -0.47
C PHE A 252 14.12 -18.19 0.96
N PHE A 253 13.05 -17.43 1.10
CA PHE A 253 12.57 -16.97 2.43
C PHE A 253 11.72 -18.00 3.16
N GLU A 254 11.03 -18.91 2.46
CA GLU A 254 10.37 -20.07 3.08
C GLU A 254 11.38 -21.12 3.57
N ALA A 255 12.59 -21.18 2.98
CA ALA A 255 13.66 -22.06 3.45
C ALA A 255 14.34 -21.57 4.74
N LYS A 256 14.08 -20.34 5.19
CA LYS A 256 14.64 -19.82 6.44
C LYS A 256 14.04 -20.53 7.66
N PRO A 257 14.79 -20.75 8.75
CA PRO A 257 14.30 -21.43 9.96
C PRO A 257 13.40 -20.54 10.84
N TYR A 258 12.85 -19.47 10.27
CA TYR A 258 12.01 -18.48 10.93
C TYR A 258 11.11 -17.80 9.91
N ASP A 259 10.01 -17.22 10.38
CA ASP A 259 9.05 -16.59 9.47
C ASP A 259 9.54 -15.24 8.94
N ALA A 260 9.90 -15.22 7.66
CA ALA A 260 10.31 -14.02 6.93
C ALA A 260 9.10 -13.29 6.32
N HIS A 261 8.16 -12.85 7.16
CA HIS A 261 6.87 -12.28 6.69
C HIS A 261 7.03 -11.11 5.70
N THR A 262 7.95 -10.17 5.94
CA THR A 262 8.08 -8.96 5.10
C THR A 262 8.44 -9.27 3.64
N PRO A 263 9.51 -10.02 3.32
CA PRO A 263 9.81 -10.41 1.95
C PRO A 263 8.70 -11.24 1.31
N LEU A 264 8.10 -12.17 2.05
CA LEU A 264 7.01 -13.01 1.54
C LEU A 264 5.81 -12.15 1.15
N LEU A 265 5.41 -11.21 2.02
CA LEU A 265 4.35 -10.24 1.71
C LEU A 265 4.68 -9.41 0.48
N ALA A 266 5.92 -8.93 0.35
CA ALA A 266 6.35 -8.16 -0.83
C ALA A 266 6.28 -9.00 -2.12
N ALA A 267 6.71 -10.26 -2.08
CA ALA A 267 6.67 -11.17 -3.22
C ALA A 267 5.23 -11.52 -3.62
N TYR A 268 4.37 -11.92 -2.68
CA TYR A 268 2.98 -12.25 -2.98
C TYR A 268 2.17 -11.01 -3.43
N TYR A 269 2.45 -9.82 -2.87
CA TYR A 269 1.91 -8.55 -3.36
C TYR A 269 2.23 -8.38 -4.85
N GLN A 270 3.50 -8.55 -5.22
CA GLN A 270 3.92 -8.40 -6.59
C GLN A 270 3.35 -9.49 -7.50
N LYS A 271 3.23 -10.74 -7.05
CA LYS A 271 2.53 -11.78 -7.81
C LYS A 271 1.10 -11.38 -8.12
N LEU A 272 0.38 -10.84 -7.14
CA LEU A 272 -1.00 -10.36 -7.34
C LEU A 272 -1.06 -9.23 -8.37
N VAL A 273 -0.12 -8.29 -8.33
CA VAL A 273 0.01 -7.23 -9.35
C VAL A 273 0.27 -7.84 -10.73
N SER A 274 1.28 -8.71 -10.86
CA SER A 274 1.64 -9.36 -12.12
C SER A 274 0.49 -10.19 -12.71
N TYR A 275 -0.20 -11.00 -11.90
CA TYR A 275 -1.35 -11.79 -12.36
C TYR A 275 -2.55 -10.94 -12.75
N THR A 276 -2.73 -9.78 -12.11
CA THR A 276 -3.77 -8.81 -12.54
C THR A 276 -3.47 -8.30 -13.94
N GLN A 277 -2.21 -7.96 -14.20
CA GLN A 277 -1.77 -7.45 -15.51
C GLN A 277 -1.82 -8.53 -16.59
N LEU A 278 -1.42 -9.76 -16.27
CA LEU A 278 -1.51 -10.91 -17.17
C LEU A 278 -2.92 -11.49 -17.31
N ARG A 279 -3.90 -10.98 -16.55
CA ARG A 279 -5.28 -11.46 -16.49
C ARG A 279 -5.42 -12.94 -16.10
N GLU A 280 -4.54 -13.43 -15.23
CA GLU A 280 -4.49 -14.83 -14.78
C GLU A 280 -5.17 -14.98 -13.40
N PHE A 281 -6.51 -15.13 -13.40
CA PHE A 281 -7.30 -15.16 -12.16
C PHE A 281 -6.97 -16.31 -11.20
N PRO A 282 -6.92 -17.60 -11.63
CA PRO A 282 -6.76 -18.71 -10.69
C PRO A 282 -5.49 -18.60 -9.85
N GLN A 283 -4.37 -18.27 -10.50
CA GLN A 283 -3.07 -18.10 -9.86
C GLN A 283 -3.05 -16.82 -8.99
N GLY A 284 -3.65 -15.73 -9.47
CA GLY A 284 -3.80 -14.51 -8.69
C GLY A 284 -4.64 -14.69 -7.43
N LYS A 285 -5.71 -15.48 -7.48
CA LYS A 285 -6.54 -15.86 -6.31
C LYS A 285 -5.75 -16.62 -5.28
N LEU A 286 -4.93 -17.59 -5.69
CA LEU A 286 -4.03 -18.33 -4.79
C LEU A 286 -3.00 -17.39 -4.13
N ALA A 287 -2.40 -16.47 -4.90
CA ALA A 287 -1.45 -15.49 -4.36
C ALA A 287 -2.13 -14.54 -3.34
N ALA A 288 -3.35 -14.08 -3.63
CA ALA A 288 -4.13 -13.26 -2.70
C ALA A 288 -4.44 -13.99 -1.40
N GLN A 289 -4.85 -15.26 -1.46
CA GLN A 289 -5.12 -16.08 -0.27
C GLN A 289 -3.88 -16.29 0.60
N LYS A 290 -2.70 -16.52 -0.02
CA LYS A 290 -1.42 -16.61 0.68
C LYS A 290 -1.06 -15.30 1.39
N CYS A 291 -1.20 -14.15 0.70
CA CYS A 291 -1.04 -12.82 1.29
C CYS A 291 -1.95 -12.61 2.50
N LEU A 292 -3.24 -12.94 2.37
CA LEU A 292 -4.24 -12.72 3.41
C LEU A 292 -3.98 -13.59 4.65
N GLY A 293 -3.39 -14.78 4.49
CA GLY A 293 -2.96 -15.62 5.60
C GLY A 293 -1.75 -15.09 6.38
N LEU A 294 -1.00 -14.13 5.83
CA LEU A 294 0.19 -13.52 6.45
C LEU A 294 -0.09 -12.18 7.13
N VAL A 295 -1.32 -11.66 7.06
CA VAL A 295 -1.70 -10.37 7.65
C VAL A 295 -2.81 -10.53 8.68
N GLU A 296 -2.75 -9.72 9.73
CA GLU A 296 -3.81 -9.67 10.73
C GLU A 296 -5.13 -9.18 10.11
N GLU A 297 -6.21 -9.91 10.36
CA GLU A 297 -7.55 -9.56 9.89
C GLU A 297 -7.96 -8.16 10.38
N GLY A 298 -8.48 -7.35 9.45
CA GLY A 298 -8.90 -5.99 9.72
C GLY A 298 -7.76 -5.00 10.00
N ALA A 299 -6.50 -5.38 9.82
CA ALA A 299 -5.38 -4.42 9.77
C ALA A 299 -5.40 -3.64 8.44
N VAL A 300 -4.68 -2.51 8.37
CA VAL A 300 -4.62 -1.68 7.15
C VAL A 300 -4.14 -2.47 5.94
N ASN A 301 -3.15 -3.35 6.11
CA ASN A 301 -2.63 -4.19 5.03
C ASN A 301 -3.67 -5.22 4.56
N TRP A 302 -4.50 -5.75 5.44
CA TRP A 302 -5.59 -6.67 5.08
C TRP A 302 -6.58 -6.02 4.10
N PHE A 303 -7.02 -4.79 4.38
CA PHE A 303 -7.87 -4.03 3.46
C PHE A 303 -7.18 -3.73 2.12
N ARG A 304 -5.87 -3.42 2.13
CA ARG A 304 -5.10 -3.17 0.91
C ARG A 304 -4.96 -4.41 0.03
N TYR A 305 -4.78 -5.59 0.62
CA TYR A 305 -4.72 -6.84 -0.15
C TYR A 305 -6.07 -7.22 -0.74
N TYR A 306 -7.16 -7.00 -0.01
CA TYR A 306 -8.50 -7.18 -0.57
C TYR A 306 -8.82 -6.17 -1.68
N GLU A 307 -8.35 -4.93 -1.58
CA GLU A 307 -8.45 -3.95 -2.67
C GLU A 307 -7.81 -4.48 -3.96
N LEU A 308 -6.59 -5.04 -3.87
CA LEU A 308 -5.92 -5.66 -5.02
C LEU A 308 -6.65 -6.91 -5.52
N TYR A 309 -7.13 -7.76 -4.62
CA TYR A 309 -7.84 -8.98 -4.99
C TYR A 309 -9.18 -8.67 -5.68
N PHE A 310 -9.88 -7.63 -5.22
CA PHE A 310 -11.06 -7.09 -5.89
C PHE A 310 -10.72 -6.64 -7.32
N ILE A 311 -9.63 -5.88 -7.50
CA ILE A 311 -9.20 -5.42 -8.82
C ILE A 311 -8.84 -6.60 -9.73
N LEU A 312 -8.11 -7.62 -9.24
CA LEU A 312 -7.85 -8.84 -10.00
C LEU A 312 -9.16 -9.47 -10.52
N ALA A 313 -10.15 -9.64 -9.64
CA ALA A 313 -11.43 -10.24 -9.99
C ALA A 313 -12.17 -9.41 -11.05
N MET A 314 -12.18 -8.09 -10.92
CA MET A 314 -12.79 -7.18 -11.90
C MET A 314 -12.08 -7.20 -13.25
N PHE A 315 -10.75 -7.24 -13.27
CA PHE A 315 -9.92 -7.27 -14.49
C PHE A 315 -10.03 -8.56 -15.28
N THR A 316 -10.31 -9.66 -14.60
CA THR A 316 -10.39 -10.99 -15.18
C THR A 316 -11.82 -11.44 -15.46
N GLY A 317 -12.80 -10.55 -15.27
CA GLY A 317 -14.21 -10.82 -15.54
C GLY A 317 -14.91 -11.68 -14.48
N GLN A 318 -14.26 -11.93 -13.34
CA GLN A 318 -14.82 -12.68 -12.21
C GLN A 318 -15.65 -11.77 -11.31
N TYR A 319 -16.69 -11.17 -11.88
CA TYR A 319 -17.49 -10.15 -11.21
C TYR A 319 -18.21 -10.66 -9.97
N GLN A 320 -18.60 -11.95 -9.95
CA GLN A 320 -19.23 -12.56 -8.79
C GLN A 320 -18.26 -12.71 -7.61
N ASP A 321 -17.01 -13.15 -7.85
CA ASP A 321 -15.96 -13.14 -6.82
C ASP A 321 -15.70 -11.71 -6.33
N ALA A 322 -15.66 -10.71 -7.23
CA ALA A 322 -15.49 -9.30 -6.85
C ALA A 322 -16.62 -8.79 -5.94
N TYR A 323 -17.86 -9.18 -6.22
CA TYR A 323 -19.03 -8.89 -5.38
C TYR A 323 -18.89 -9.51 -3.98
N GLU A 324 -18.49 -10.79 -3.90
CA GLU A 324 -18.30 -11.50 -2.62
C GLU A 324 -17.19 -10.87 -1.79
N ILE A 325 -16.07 -10.51 -2.43
CA ILE A 325 -14.97 -9.76 -1.80
C ILE A 325 -15.49 -8.43 -1.23
N TYR A 326 -16.21 -7.64 -2.03
CA TYR A 326 -16.77 -6.37 -1.59
C TYR A 326 -17.69 -6.56 -0.37
N CYS A 327 -18.61 -7.52 -0.41
CA CYS A 327 -19.52 -7.80 0.68
C CYS A 327 -18.80 -8.20 1.97
N GLY A 328 -17.77 -9.06 1.88
CA GLY A 328 -16.97 -9.48 3.03
C GLY A 328 -16.21 -8.31 3.66
N VAL A 329 -15.52 -7.51 2.84
CA VAL A 329 -14.71 -6.38 3.31
C VAL A 329 -15.57 -5.29 3.94
N SER A 330 -16.66 -4.91 3.29
CA SER A 330 -17.57 -3.85 3.75
C SER A 330 -18.38 -4.24 4.99
N ALA A 331 -18.56 -5.54 5.25
CA ALA A 331 -19.21 -6.05 6.46
C ALA A 331 -18.27 -6.08 7.68
N HIS A 332 -16.96 -6.00 7.49
CA HIS A 332 -16.01 -6.08 8.58
C HIS A 332 -16.13 -4.88 9.54
N PRO A 333 -16.17 -5.06 10.89
CA PRO A 333 -16.40 -3.96 11.83
C PRO A 333 -15.39 -2.81 11.73
N ARG A 334 -14.12 -3.13 11.40
CA ARG A 334 -13.06 -2.11 11.23
C ARG A 334 -13.21 -1.27 9.95
N PHE A 335 -14.07 -1.64 9.01
CA PHE A 335 -14.28 -0.92 7.75
C PHE A 335 -14.74 0.54 7.98
N ALA A 336 -15.61 0.75 8.98
CA ALA A 336 -16.13 2.09 9.31
C ALA A 336 -15.02 3.08 9.74
N TYR A 337 -13.90 2.56 10.24
CA TYR A 337 -12.75 3.33 10.74
C TYR A 337 -11.65 3.52 9.68
N LEU A 338 -11.87 3.06 8.45
CA LEU A 338 -10.94 3.33 7.36
C LEU A 338 -10.80 4.83 7.11
N PRO A 339 -9.60 5.30 6.72
CA PRO A 339 -9.40 6.66 6.26
C PRO A 339 -10.42 7.07 5.19
N SER A 340 -10.81 8.35 5.16
CA SER A 340 -11.87 8.83 4.27
C SER A 340 -11.57 8.56 2.79
N ASN A 341 -10.32 8.70 2.35
CA ASN A 341 -9.90 8.33 1.00
C ASN A 341 -10.12 6.84 0.72
N ASP A 342 -9.78 5.95 1.64
CA ASP A 342 -9.99 4.51 1.42
C ASP A 342 -11.48 4.16 1.35
N ARG A 343 -12.32 4.78 2.19
CA ARG A 343 -13.78 4.61 2.12
C ARG A 343 -14.37 5.09 0.81
N GLU A 344 -13.88 6.20 0.23
CA GLU A 344 -14.33 6.64 -1.08
C GLU A 344 -13.97 5.65 -2.19
N ILE A 345 -12.79 5.03 -2.15
CA ILE A 345 -12.41 4.00 -3.14
C ILE A 345 -13.43 2.87 -3.12
N TRP A 346 -13.79 2.36 -1.94
CA TRP A 346 -14.79 1.31 -1.80
C TRP A 346 -16.20 1.76 -2.22
N ALA A 347 -16.57 3.03 -2.04
CA ALA A 347 -17.82 3.57 -2.56
C ALA A 347 -17.85 3.61 -4.10
N ILE A 348 -16.71 3.87 -4.75
CA ILE A 348 -16.59 3.75 -6.21
C ILE A 348 -16.75 2.29 -6.64
N TYR A 349 -16.12 1.35 -5.93
CA TYR A 349 -16.28 -0.08 -6.21
C TYR A 349 -17.72 -0.54 -6.04
N GLU A 350 -18.42 -0.08 -5.00
CA GLU A 350 -19.86 -0.31 -4.80
C GLU A 350 -20.69 0.13 -6.01
N ALA A 351 -20.41 1.32 -6.57
CA ALA A 351 -21.13 1.82 -7.74
C ALA A 351 -20.93 0.94 -8.98
N TYR A 352 -19.71 0.42 -9.20
CA TYR A 352 -19.45 -0.54 -10.28
C TYR A 352 -20.15 -1.87 -10.05
N GLN A 353 -20.16 -2.39 -8.81
CA GLN A 353 -20.90 -3.61 -8.46
C GLN A 353 -22.40 -3.44 -8.69
N HIS A 354 -22.98 -2.29 -8.32
CA HIS A 354 -24.37 -1.97 -8.62
C HIS A 354 -24.66 -1.95 -10.12
N TYR A 355 -23.80 -1.32 -10.91
CA TYR A 355 -23.98 -1.29 -12.37
C TYR A 355 -23.95 -2.71 -12.93
N LEU A 356 -23.00 -3.54 -12.51
CA LEU A 356 -22.89 -4.95 -12.91
C LEU A 356 -24.13 -5.76 -12.49
N ALA A 357 -24.75 -5.46 -11.35
CA ALA A 357 -26.01 -6.09 -10.94
C ALA A 357 -27.16 -5.69 -11.86
N ASP A 358 -27.29 -4.40 -12.16
CA ASP A 358 -28.36 -3.84 -13.01
C ASP A 358 -28.30 -4.39 -14.45
N ILE A 359 -27.10 -4.74 -14.95
CA ILE A 359 -26.91 -5.37 -16.27
C ILE A 359 -26.81 -6.91 -16.21
N GLY A 360 -27.09 -7.51 -15.05
CA GLY A 360 -27.18 -8.98 -14.90
C GLY A 360 -25.84 -9.73 -14.93
N ARG A 361 -24.71 -9.05 -14.71
CA ARG A 361 -23.36 -9.67 -14.66
C ARG A 361 -23.01 -10.23 -13.28
N ILE A 362 -23.73 -9.85 -12.23
CA ILE A 362 -23.63 -10.44 -10.89
C ILE A 362 -25.02 -10.77 -10.36
N ARG A 363 -25.08 -11.67 -9.37
CA ARG A 363 -26.31 -12.06 -8.67
C ARG A 363 -26.20 -11.70 -7.20
N PRO A 364 -26.68 -10.52 -6.77
CA PRO A 364 -26.70 -10.16 -5.37
C PRO A 364 -27.54 -11.14 -4.55
N ALA A 365 -27.10 -11.45 -3.33
CA ALA A 365 -27.89 -12.26 -2.42
C ALA A 365 -29.22 -11.56 -2.10
N LYS A 366 -30.34 -12.31 -2.04
CA LYS A 366 -31.67 -11.74 -1.81
C LYS A 366 -31.77 -10.94 -0.50
N GLN A 367 -30.99 -11.31 0.51
CA GLN A 367 -30.95 -10.63 1.81
C GLN A 367 -30.09 -9.36 1.79
N GLU A 368 -29.29 -9.15 0.75
CA GLU A 368 -28.37 -8.03 0.66
C GLU A 368 -29.07 -6.75 0.19
N LYS A 369 -29.64 -6.02 1.17
CA LYS A 369 -30.40 -4.79 0.92
C LYS A 369 -29.54 -3.67 0.31
N ARG A 370 -28.21 -3.71 0.45
CA ARG A 370 -27.30 -2.71 -0.14
C ARG A 370 -27.50 -2.59 -1.65
N PHE A 371 -27.73 -3.72 -2.32
CA PHE A 371 -27.87 -3.79 -3.78
C PHE A 371 -29.30 -3.61 -4.32
N SER A 372 -30.23 -3.09 -3.51
CA SER A 372 -31.66 -2.98 -3.89
C SER A 372 -32.01 -1.81 -4.83
N LYS A 373 -31.36 -0.64 -4.68
CA LYS A 373 -31.57 0.52 -5.58
C LYS A 373 -30.39 1.48 -5.52
N PHE A 374 -29.70 1.64 -6.66
CA PHE A 374 -28.65 2.63 -6.79
C PHE A 374 -29.20 4.06 -6.88
N ARG A 375 -28.58 5.00 -6.17
CA ARG A 375 -28.93 6.43 -6.21
C ARG A 375 -27.70 7.27 -6.53
N LEU A 376 -27.60 7.71 -7.80
CA LEU A 376 -26.46 8.47 -8.30
C LEU A 376 -26.12 9.71 -7.45
N GLY A 377 -27.12 10.47 -6.98
CA GLY A 377 -26.88 11.64 -6.14
C GLY A 377 -26.25 11.29 -4.77
N ARG A 378 -26.60 10.14 -4.18
CA ARG A 378 -25.98 9.67 -2.94
C ARG A 378 -24.52 9.30 -3.17
N PHE A 379 -24.25 8.57 -4.26
CA PHE A 379 -22.89 8.18 -4.66
C PHE A 379 -21.98 9.40 -4.82
N LEU A 380 -22.40 10.44 -5.54
CA LEU A 380 -21.60 11.64 -5.74
C LEU A 380 -21.28 12.37 -4.42
N ASN A 381 -22.22 12.34 -3.45
CA ASN A 381 -22.00 12.90 -2.11
C ASN A 381 -21.02 12.06 -1.27
N GLN A 382 -20.81 10.79 -1.61
CA GLN A 382 -19.88 9.88 -0.95
C GLN A 382 -18.48 9.93 -1.54
N THR A 383 -18.23 10.66 -2.64
CA THR A 383 -16.92 10.76 -3.30
C THR A 383 -16.35 12.19 -3.43
N PRO A 384 -16.46 13.09 -2.42
CA PRO A 384 -16.02 14.48 -2.54
C PRO A 384 -14.51 14.69 -2.72
N ILE A 385 -13.66 13.77 -2.26
CA ILE A 385 -12.20 13.84 -2.37
C ILE A 385 -11.78 13.51 -3.80
N PHE A 386 -12.12 12.32 -4.30
CA PHE A 386 -11.71 11.88 -5.63
C PHE A 386 -12.43 12.60 -6.76
N SER A 387 -13.59 13.22 -6.52
CA SER A 387 -14.21 14.10 -7.53
C SER A 387 -13.32 15.30 -7.91
N LYS A 388 -12.33 15.64 -7.09
CA LYS A 388 -11.36 16.73 -7.34
C LYS A 388 -10.06 16.21 -7.99
N ASP A 389 -9.88 14.89 -8.08
CA ASP A 389 -8.71 14.27 -8.69
C ASP A 389 -8.76 14.41 -10.22
N LYS A 390 -7.85 15.19 -10.78
CA LYS A 390 -7.91 15.53 -12.22
C LYS A 390 -7.45 14.40 -13.14
N ARG A 391 -6.74 13.38 -12.64
CA ARG A 391 -6.13 12.33 -13.49
C ARG A 391 -6.19 10.93 -12.90
N GLY A 392 -6.77 10.74 -11.72
CA GLY A 392 -6.96 9.43 -11.11
C GLY A 392 -8.43 9.02 -11.02
N MET A 393 -8.91 8.75 -9.81
CA MET A 393 -10.17 8.05 -9.57
C MET A 393 -11.43 8.81 -10.05
N ASN A 394 -11.34 10.12 -10.28
CA ASN A 394 -12.45 10.87 -10.88
C ASN A 394 -12.85 10.32 -12.24
N VAL A 395 -11.90 9.81 -13.03
CA VAL A 395 -12.21 9.17 -14.32
C VAL A 395 -13.19 8.02 -14.13
N ALA A 396 -12.96 7.17 -13.12
CA ALA A 396 -13.84 6.06 -12.79
C ALA A 396 -15.24 6.53 -12.35
N ILE A 397 -15.32 7.64 -11.59
CA ILE A 397 -16.58 8.29 -11.17
C ILE A 397 -17.35 8.83 -12.39
N LEU A 398 -16.67 9.52 -13.31
CA LEU A 398 -17.26 10.08 -14.51
C LEU A 398 -17.79 8.98 -15.44
N ALA A 399 -16.99 7.92 -15.64
CA ALA A 399 -17.36 6.76 -16.44
C ALA A 399 -18.61 6.08 -15.88
N ILE A 400 -18.61 5.70 -14.60
CA ILE A 400 -19.74 4.97 -14.01
C ILE A 400 -21.02 5.81 -14.00
N GLN A 401 -20.89 7.12 -13.79
CA GLN A 401 -22.02 8.04 -13.89
C GLN A 401 -22.63 8.06 -15.30
N ALA A 402 -21.80 8.14 -16.34
CA ALA A 402 -22.28 8.11 -17.72
C ALA A 402 -22.99 6.77 -18.02
N LEU A 403 -22.39 5.65 -17.64
CA LEU A 403 -22.94 4.31 -17.85
C LEU A 403 -24.31 4.12 -17.19
N PHE A 404 -24.49 4.58 -15.95
CA PHE A 404 -25.81 4.53 -15.29
C PHE A 404 -26.85 5.40 -16.02
N LEU A 405 -26.48 6.58 -16.52
CA LEU A 405 -27.43 7.44 -17.25
C LEU A 405 -27.84 6.81 -18.58
N ILE A 406 -26.91 6.16 -19.28
CA ILE A 406 -27.16 5.44 -20.53
C ILE A 406 -28.05 4.21 -20.25
N GLN A 407 -27.68 3.35 -19.31
CA GLN A 407 -28.42 2.12 -18.97
C GLN A 407 -29.84 2.41 -18.48
N GLN A 408 -30.04 3.49 -17.71
CA GLN A 408 -31.36 3.90 -17.23
C GLN A 408 -32.16 4.70 -18.28
N LYS A 409 -31.66 4.81 -19.52
CA LYS A 409 -32.24 5.56 -20.64
C LYS A 409 -32.54 7.03 -20.33
N LYS A 410 -31.76 7.64 -19.42
CA LYS A 410 -31.85 9.06 -19.06
C LYS A 410 -31.05 9.91 -20.04
N TYR A 411 -31.35 9.78 -21.33
CA TYR A 411 -30.51 10.27 -22.43
C TYR A 411 -30.25 11.77 -22.39
N ASN A 412 -31.25 12.61 -22.07
CA ASN A 412 -31.02 14.06 -21.94
C ASN A 412 -29.97 14.39 -20.87
N ARG A 413 -30.05 13.74 -19.70
CA ARG A 413 -29.05 13.92 -18.64
C ARG A 413 -27.70 13.32 -19.03
N ALA A 414 -27.69 12.25 -19.83
CA ALA A 414 -26.47 11.65 -20.35
C ALA A 414 -25.75 12.62 -21.31
N ILE A 415 -26.49 13.30 -22.20
CA ILE A 415 -25.96 14.33 -23.11
C ILE A 415 -25.31 15.45 -22.29
N ASP A 416 -26.05 16.09 -21.38
CA ASP A 416 -25.54 17.19 -20.55
C ASP A 416 -24.26 16.78 -19.80
N ARG A 417 -24.25 15.53 -19.30
CA ARG A 417 -23.10 15.02 -18.54
C ARG A 417 -21.90 14.74 -19.44
N LEU A 418 -22.10 14.12 -20.59
CA LEU A 418 -21.04 13.80 -21.54
C LEU A 418 -20.42 15.07 -22.12
N GLU A 419 -21.20 16.08 -22.46
CA GLU A 419 -20.69 17.40 -22.88
C GLU A 419 -19.80 18.05 -21.79
N ALA A 420 -20.19 17.94 -20.52
CA ALA A 420 -19.38 18.43 -19.41
C ALA A 420 -18.05 17.64 -19.26
N ILE A 421 -18.07 16.33 -19.54
CA ILE A 421 -16.90 15.46 -19.48
C ILE A 421 -15.91 15.75 -20.62
N GLU A 422 -16.39 16.17 -21.80
CA GLU A 422 -15.52 16.43 -22.95
C GLU A 422 -14.43 17.46 -22.66
N LYS A 423 -14.79 18.59 -22.04
CA LYS A 423 -13.83 19.64 -21.65
C LYS A 423 -12.78 19.12 -20.66
N TYR A 424 -13.19 18.28 -19.72
CA TYR A 424 -12.28 17.63 -18.77
C TYR A 424 -11.33 16.66 -19.48
N CYS A 425 -11.85 15.81 -20.36
CA CYS A 425 -11.12 14.79 -21.10
C CYS A 425 -9.98 15.41 -21.92
N ASN A 426 -10.28 16.41 -22.74
CA ASN A 426 -9.29 17.11 -23.57
C ASN A 426 -8.22 17.83 -22.73
N ARG A 427 -8.59 18.38 -21.56
CA ARG A 427 -7.67 19.17 -20.72
C ARG A 427 -6.73 18.31 -19.89
N TYR A 428 -7.18 17.14 -19.45
CA TYR A 428 -6.47 16.38 -18.42
C TYR A 428 -5.99 14.99 -18.83
N LEU A 429 -6.66 14.30 -19.76
CA LEU A 429 -6.43 12.87 -20.01
C LEU A 429 -5.57 12.55 -21.25
N HIS A 430 -5.27 13.54 -22.11
CA HIS A 430 -4.42 13.33 -23.28
C HIS A 430 -2.93 13.29 -22.91
N LYS A 431 -2.53 12.27 -22.14
CA LYS A 431 -1.18 12.02 -21.65
C LYS A 431 -0.88 10.53 -21.59
N ASN A 432 0.40 10.14 -21.66
CA ASN A 432 0.81 8.73 -21.68
C ASN A 432 0.26 7.88 -20.52
N ASP A 433 0.14 8.45 -19.33
CA ASP A 433 -0.36 7.81 -18.11
C ASP A 433 -1.90 7.70 -18.03
N THR A 434 -2.62 8.36 -18.94
CA THR A 434 -4.10 8.46 -18.93
C THR A 434 -4.72 8.27 -20.33
N ILE A 435 -3.92 7.88 -21.32
CA ILE A 435 -4.33 7.86 -22.73
C ILE A 435 -5.45 6.85 -23.00
N ARG A 436 -5.44 5.71 -22.30
CA ARG A 436 -6.52 4.72 -22.36
C ARG A 436 -7.83 5.31 -21.85
N SER A 437 -7.79 6.02 -20.72
CA SER A 437 -8.94 6.75 -20.17
C SER A 437 -9.46 7.79 -21.17
N TYR A 438 -8.57 8.50 -21.86
CA TYR A 438 -8.95 9.46 -22.89
C TYR A 438 -9.74 8.79 -24.02
N TYR A 439 -9.24 7.69 -24.60
CA TYR A 439 -9.93 6.99 -25.68
C TYR A 439 -11.26 6.40 -25.23
N PHE A 440 -11.33 5.79 -24.05
CA PHE A 440 -12.58 5.26 -23.52
C PHE A 440 -13.64 6.35 -23.34
N ILE A 441 -13.28 7.51 -22.78
CA ILE A 441 -14.21 8.64 -22.66
C ILE A 441 -14.62 9.18 -24.05
N LYS A 442 -13.72 9.18 -25.04
CA LYS A 442 -14.07 9.54 -26.43
C LYS A 442 -15.06 8.56 -27.06
N MET A 443 -14.95 7.28 -26.76
CA MET A 443 -15.93 6.27 -27.17
C MET A 443 -17.30 6.54 -26.53
N LEU A 444 -17.36 6.87 -25.23
CA LEU A 444 -18.62 7.27 -24.58
C LEU A 444 -19.23 8.54 -25.19
N LEU A 445 -18.40 9.51 -25.61
CA LEU A 445 -18.86 10.73 -26.29
C LEU A 445 -19.48 10.47 -27.67
N ALA A 446 -19.13 9.36 -28.33
CA ALA A 446 -19.75 8.96 -29.59
C ALA A 446 -21.22 8.52 -29.43
N ILE A 447 -21.63 8.13 -28.21
CA ILE A 447 -23.00 7.66 -27.92
C ILE A 447 -24.06 8.73 -28.26
N PRO A 448 -24.00 9.95 -27.68
CA PRO A 448 -24.97 10.99 -28.00
C PRO A 448 -24.85 11.50 -29.44
N GLN A 449 -23.65 11.50 -30.03
CA GLN A 449 -23.43 11.94 -31.43
C GLN A 449 -24.18 11.06 -32.44
N ALA A 450 -24.28 9.76 -32.17
CA ALA A 450 -25.06 8.83 -32.97
C ALA A 450 -26.49 8.63 -32.43
N ASN A 451 -27.02 9.58 -31.65
CA ASN A 451 -28.39 9.55 -31.12
C ASN A 451 -28.73 8.22 -30.40
N PHE A 452 -27.78 7.68 -29.64
CA PHE A 452 -27.91 6.43 -28.89
C PHE A 452 -28.20 5.18 -29.75
N HIS A 453 -28.03 5.26 -31.07
CA HIS A 453 -28.24 4.14 -32.00
C HIS A 453 -27.01 3.23 -32.04
N ARG A 454 -27.15 1.97 -31.59
CA ARG A 454 -26.02 1.04 -31.39
C ARG A 454 -25.05 0.98 -32.57
N GLN A 455 -25.51 0.67 -33.77
CA GLN A 455 -24.59 0.58 -34.93
C GLN A 455 -23.98 1.93 -35.31
N GLY A 456 -24.70 3.03 -35.09
CA GLY A 456 -24.19 4.37 -35.35
C GLY A 456 -23.03 4.70 -34.41
N VAL A 457 -23.21 4.37 -33.13
CA VAL A 457 -22.17 4.50 -32.09
C VAL A 457 -20.95 3.67 -32.43
N VAL A 458 -21.12 2.40 -32.81
CA VAL A 458 -20.00 1.51 -33.20
C VAL A 458 -19.16 2.14 -34.30
N ARG A 459 -19.80 2.69 -35.35
CA ARG A 459 -19.09 3.36 -36.45
C ARG A 459 -18.32 4.60 -35.98
N HIS A 460 -18.93 5.45 -35.15
CA HIS A 460 -18.29 6.67 -34.65
C HIS A 460 -17.16 6.40 -33.66
N ALA A 461 -17.26 5.34 -32.86
CA ALA A 461 -16.28 4.98 -31.85
C ALA A 461 -15.11 4.13 -32.40
N ALA A 462 -15.22 3.58 -33.61
CA ALA A 462 -14.28 2.59 -34.17
C ALA A 462 -12.81 3.06 -34.10
N ALA A 463 -12.52 4.28 -34.55
CA ALA A 463 -11.15 4.81 -34.55
C ALA A 463 -10.58 5.01 -33.13
N TYR A 464 -11.43 5.27 -32.14
CA TYR A 464 -11.00 5.38 -30.74
C TYR A 464 -10.82 4.01 -30.08
N LEU A 465 -11.66 3.04 -30.43
CA LEU A 465 -11.52 1.65 -29.98
C LEU A 465 -10.22 1.03 -30.49
N GLU A 466 -9.89 1.24 -31.77
CA GLU A 466 -8.63 0.77 -32.36
C GLU A 466 -7.42 1.37 -31.61
N LYS A 467 -7.44 2.68 -31.32
CA LYS A 467 -6.38 3.35 -30.55
C LYS A 467 -6.31 2.91 -29.09
N LEU A 468 -7.44 2.56 -28.48
CA LEU A 468 -7.46 1.98 -27.14
C LEU A 468 -6.77 0.60 -27.15
N GLN A 469 -7.12 -0.25 -28.13
CA GLN A 469 -6.56 -1.60 -28.28
C GLN A 469 -5.08 -1.59 -28.65
N SER A 470 -4.60 -0.57 -29.36
CA SER A 470 -3.17 -0.40 -29.69
C SER A 470 -2.31 -0.02 -28.48
N VAL A 471 -2.91 0.27 -27.32
CA VAL A 471 -2.22 0.52 -26.05
C VAL A 471 -2.67 -0.55 -25.05
N PRO A 472 -2.15 -1.78 -25.11
CA PRO A 472 -2.55 -2.86 -24.21
C PRO A 472 -2.33 -2.47 -22.75
N LEU A 473 -3.18 -2.98 -21.86
CA LEU A 473 -3.10 -2.72 -20.43
C LEU A 473 -1.74 -3.13 -19.86
N GLU A 474 -1.16 -4.23 -20.34
CA GLU A 474 0.15 -4.71 -19.92
C GLU A 474 1.25 -3.68 -20.21
N SER A 475 1.13 -2.93 -21.31
CA SER A 475 2.11 -1.92 -21.71
C SER A 475 1.76 -0.51 -21.25
N ALA A 476 0.55 -0.30 -20.74
CA ALA A 476 0.06 1.01 -20.34
C ALA A 476 0.67 1.45 -19.00
N GLN A 477 1.04 2.74 -18.91
CA GLN A 477 1.48 3.36 -17.66
C GLN A 477 0.31 3.71 -16.72
N GLN A 478 -0.92 3.42 -17.15
CA GLN A 478 -2.13 3.76 -16.42
C GLN A 478 -2.35 2.78 -15.26
N SER A 479 -2.63 3.32 -14.07
CA SER A 479 -2.95 2.51 -12.90
C SER A 479 -4.22 1.67 -13.12
N ALA A 480 -4.14 0.36 -12.85
CA ALA A 480 -5.28 -0.55 -12.86
C ALA A 480 -6.42 -0.08 -11.93
N LYS A 481 -6.14 0.78 -10.95
CA LYS A 481 -7.18 1.35 -10.08
C LYS A 481 -8.12 2.34 -10.78
N ILE A 482 -7.65 3.01 -11.85
CA ILE A 482 -8.46 3.97 -12.62
C ILE A 482 -9.42 3.21 -13.55
N GLU A 483 -8.92 2.15 -14.18
CA GLU A 483 -9.66 1.29 -15.11
C GLU A 483 -10.25 0.10 -14.36
N ILE A 484 -11.23 0.31 -13.47
CA ILE A 484 -11.73 -0.75 -12.56
C ILE A 484 -12.21 -2.01 -13.31
N VAL A 485 -12.83 -1.84 -14.48
CA VAL A 485 -13.11 -2.89 -15.44
C VAL A 485 -12.34 -2.54 -16.71
N PRO A 486 -11.67 -3.49 -17.39
CA PRO A 486 -11.00 -3.24 -18.65
C PRO A 486 -11.91 -2.49 -19.61
N TYR A 487 -11.44 -1.39 -20.18
CA TYR A 487 -12.28 -0.46 -20.93
C TYR A 487 -12.89 -1.10 -22.17
N GLU A 488 -12.22 -2.07 -22.78
CA GLU A 488 -12.78 -2.86 -23.88
C GLU A 488 -14.05 -3.59 -23.41
N ARG A 489 -14.00 -4.20 -22.22
CA ARG A 489 -15.12 -4.93 -21.65
C ARG A 489 -16.21 -4.01 -21.13
N LEU A 490 -15.84 -2.89 -20.52
CA LEU A 490 -16.79 -1.88 -20.05
C LEU A 490 -17.51 -1.21 -21.22
N TRP A 491 -16.84 -1.05 -22.37
CA TRP A 491 -17.42 -0.58 -23.61
C TRP A 491 -18.45 -1.56 -24.18
N GLU A 492 -18.17 -2.86 -24.17
CA GLU A 492 -19.16 -3.88 -24.55
C GLU A 492 -20.44 -3.75 -23.70
N PHE A 493 -20.32 -3.54 -22.39
CA PHE A 493 -21.47 -3.34 -21.51
C PHE A 493 -22.26 -2.05 -21.82
N ALA A 494 -21.55 -0.98 -22.19
CA ALA A 494 -22.18 0.25 -22.65
C ALA A 494 -22.99 0.02 -23.93
N LEU A 495 -22.43 -0.69 -24.91
CA LEU A 495 -23.10 -1.04 -26.17
C LEU A 495 -24.30 -1.96 -25.97
N ASP A 496 -24.19 -2.94 -25.07
CA ASP A 496 -25.29 -3.85 -24.72
C ASP A 496 -26.47 -3.13 -24.08
N SER A 497 -26.25 -1.93 -23.53
CA SER A 497 -27.29 -1.07 -22.97
C SER A 497 -28.01 -0.20 -24.02
N LEU A 498 -27.54 -0.21 -25.28
CA LEU A 498 -28.12 0.57 -26.39
C LEU A 498 -29.06 -0.27 -27.26
N GLU A 499 -29.97 0.41 -27.96
CA GLU A 499 -30.93 -0.21 -28.87
C GLU A 499 -30.59 0.08 -30.35
N GLU A 500 -31.20 -0.67 -31.26
CA GLU A 500 -31.15 -0.43 -32.71
C GLU A 500 -32.12 0.69 -33.16
N LYS A 501 -32.80 1.36 -32.22
CA LYS A 501 -33.69 2.49 -32.52
C LYS A 501 -33.04 3.81 -32.17
N VAL A 502 -33.15 4.78 -33.06
CA VAL A 502 -32.63 6.14 -32.86
C VAL A 502 -33.46 6.85 -31.80
N TYR A 503 -32.81 7.47 -30.81
CA TYR A 503 -33.48 8.36 -29.87
C TYR A 503 -33.65 9.76 -30.49
N THR A 504 -34.89 10.17 -30.73
CA THR A 504 -35.22 11.55 -31.14
C THR A 504 -35.57 12.38 -29.91
N GLY A 505 -34.54 12.89 -29.22
CA GLY A 505 -34.68 13.89 -28.16
C GLY A 505 -35.00 15.29 -28.70
N ARG A 506 -35.38 16.22 -27.82
CA ARG A 506 -35.99 17.53 -28.13
C ARG A 506 -35.19 18.52 -29.03
N ASN A 507 -34.03 18.15 -29.59
CA ASN A 507 -33.19 19.03 -30.43
C ASN A 507 -32.48 18.29 -31.58
N THR A 508 -33.09 17.29 -32.22
CA THR A 508 -32.60 16.81 -33.52
C THR A 508 -33.13 17.73 -34.64
N PRO A 509 -32.29 18.49 -35.36
CA PRO A 509 -32.74 19.12 -36.60
C PRO A 509 -33.20 18.00 -37.54
N ARG A 510 -34.45 18.09 -38.01
CA ARG A 510 -34.96 17.21 -39.05
C ARG A 510 -34.08 17.40 -40.28
N PHE A 511 -33.23 16.42 -40.57
CA PHE A 511 -32.65 16.28 -41.91
C PHE A 511 -33.80 15.95 -42.86
N THR A 512 -34.25 16.93 -43.63
CA THR A 512 -35.00 16.70 -44.86
C THR A 512 -34.02 16.28 -45.95
N PRO A 513 -34.19 15.12 -46.61
CA PRO A 513 -33.37 14.77 -47.76
C PRO A 513 -33.70 15.67 -48.95
N PRO A 514 -32.76 15.84 -49.90
CA PRO A 514 -32.99 16.57 -51.15
C PRO A 514 -34.04 15.92 -52.04
#